data_AF-A0A425WIW1-F1
#
_entry.id   AF-A0A425WIW1-F1
#
_cell.length_a   1.000
_cell.length_b   1.000
_cell.length_c   1.000
_cell.angle_alpha   90.00
_cell.angle_beta   90.00
_cell.angle_gamma   90.00
#
_symmetry.space_group_name_H-M   'P 1'
#
loop_
_entity.id
_entity.type
_entity.pdbx_description
1 polymer ?
#
loop_
_entity_poly.entity_id
_entity_poly.type
_entity_poly.pdbx_seq_one_letter_code
_entity_poly.pdbx_strand_id
1 'polypeptide(L)' 'MRRHLDAIVATLESGLSNARVEAVNNKIKLTVRMAYSFCSLDNLFAMVMLICSGVKVPLLGRA' A
#
# COMPACT_ATOMS: atom_id res chain seq x y z
N MET A 1 7.33 14.47 23.81
CA MET A 1 8.47 13.64 23.36
C MET A 1 8.19 12.13 23.37
N ARG A 2 7.54 11.55 24.39
CA ARG A 2 7.33 10.07 24.47
C ARG A 2 6.33 9.46 23.47
N ARG A 3 5.41 10.23 22.88
CA ARG A 3 4.33 9.70 22.01
C ARG A 3 4.79 9.03 20.71
N HIS A 4 6.02 9.33 20.25
CA HIS A 4 6.57 8.77 19.01
C HIS A 4 7.64 7.72 19.28
N LEU A 5 8.00 7.51 20.54
CA LEU A 5 9.10 6.62 20.91
C LEU A 5 8.77 5.18 20.55
N ASP A 6 7.52 4.75 20.80
CA ASP A 6 7.03 3.42 20.41
C ASP A 6 7.07 3.21 18.90
N ALA A 7 6.72 4.24 18.10
CA ALA A 7 6.78 4.17 16.64
C ALA A 7 8.22 4.11 16.12
N ILE A 8 9.16 4.80 16.77
CA ILE A 8 10.58 4.74 16.43
C ILE A 8 11.15 3.35 16.72
N VAL A 9 10.84 2.80 17.89
CA VAL A 9 11.25 1.44 18.27
C VAL A 9 10.65 0.40 17.31
N ALA A 10 9.35 0.48 17.02
CA ALA A 10 8.70 -0.42 16.07
C ALA A 10 9.31 -0.33 14.66
N THR A 11 9.71 0.87 14.23
CA THR A 11 10.38 1.04 12.93
C THR A 11 11.77 0.38 12.92
N LEU A 12 12.53 0.51 14.01
CA LEU A 12 13.82 -0.18 14.17
C LEU A 12 13.65 -1.70 14.19
N GLU A 13 12.64 -2.22 14.91
CA GLU A 13 12.33 -3.66 14.98
C GLU A 13 11.82 -4.21 13.64
N SER A 14 11.12 -3.41 12.84
CA SER A 14 10.62 -3.83 11.54
C SER A 14 11.73 -4.16 10.53
N GLY A 15 12.94 -3.61 10.73
CA GLY A 15 14.07 -3.76 9.81
C GLY A 15 13.82 -3.22 8.40
N LEU A 16 12.73 -2.48 8.18
CA LEU A 16 12.38 -1.94 6.87
C LEU A 16 13.12 -0.64 6.61
N SER A 17 13.74 -0.53 5.43
CA SER A 17 14.34 0.72 5.02
C SER A 17 13.26 1.77 4.74
N ASN A 18 13.52 3.02 5.12
CA ASN A 18 12.61 4.14 4.83
C ASN A 18 12.30 4.24 3.32
N ALA A 19 13.27 3.94 2.45
CA ALA A 19 13.08 3.89 1.01
C ALA A 19 12.01 2.88 0.58
N ARG A 20 11.94 1.71 1.22
CA ARG A 20 10.93 0.68 0.93
C ARG A 20 9.54 1.13 1.38
N VAL A 21 9.45 1.75 2.56
CA VAL A 21 8.19 2.32 3.06
C VAL A 21 7.68 3.43 2.15
N GLU A 22 8.55 4.36 1.75
CA GLU A 22 8.20 5.45 0.83
C GLU A 22 7.81 4.96 -0.56
N ALA A 23 8.47 3.92 -1.08
CA ALA A 23 8.08 3.31 -2.34
C ALA A 23 6.65 2.73 -2.29
N VAL A 24 6.31 2.05 -1.19
CA VAL A 24 4.95 1.53 -0.96
C VAL A 24 3.95 2.68 -0.81
N ASN A 25 4.27 3.71 -0.04
CA ASN A 25 3.43 4.90 0.13
C ASN A 25 3.12 5.57 -1.21
N ASN A 26 4.12 5.70 -2.08
CA ASN A 26 3.92 6.29 -3.41
C ASN A 26 3.05 5.40 -4.30
N LYS A 27 3.21 4.07 -4.23
CA LYS A 27 2.36 3.11 -4.94
C LYS A 27 0.90 3.19 -4.49
N ILE A 28 0.65 3.36 -3.19
CA ILE A 28 -0.69 3.57 -2.63
C ILE A 28 -1.27 4.90 -3.13
N LYS A 29 -0.52 6.02 -3.04
CA LYS A 29 -0.98 7.34 -3.53
C LYS A 29 -1.38 7.29 -5.01
N LEU A 30 -0.61 6.60 -5.85
CA LEU A 30 -0.93 6.42 -7.26
C LEU A 30 -2.20 5.58 -7.44
N THR A 31 -2.34 4.50 -6.68
CA THR A 31 -3.53 3.64 -6.71
C THR A 31 -4.78 4.44 -6.34
N VAL A 32 -4.72 5.23 -5.26
CA VAL A 32 -5.83 6.09 -4.80
C VAL A 32 -6.23 7.12 -5.87
N ARG A 33 -5.26 7.68 -6.62
CA ARG A 33 -5.54 8.61 -7.72
C ARG A 33 -6.24 7.92 -8.91
N MET A 34 -5.83 6.70 -9.26
CA MET A 34 -6.51 5.90 -10.30
C MET A 34 -7.91 5.46 -9.84
N ALA A 35 -8.06 5.30 -8.54
CA ALA A 35 -9.25 4.86 -7.85
C ALA A 35 -10.30 5.96 -7.60
N TYR A 36 -10.13 7.17 -8.15
CA TYR A 36 -11.07 8.29 -7.94
C TYR A 36 -12.52 7.97 -8.38
N SER A 37 -12.72 6.93 -9.20
CA SER A 37 -14.03 6.44 -9.62
C SER A 37 -14.65 5.38 -8.69
N PHE A 38 -13.98 4.92 -7.62
CA PHE A 38 -14.60 4.00 -6.68
C PHE A 38 -15.56 4.72 -5.76
N CYS A 39 -16.81 4.25 -5.76
CA CYS A 39 -17.88 4.78 -4.92
C CYS A 39 -17.77 4.30 -3.45
N SER A 40 -16.96 3.26 -3.18
CA SER A 40 -16.77 2.68 -1.84
C SER A 40 -15.29 2.57 -1.45
N LEU A 41 -15.01 2.85 -0.18
CA LEU A 41 -13.67 2.72 0.41
C LEU A 41 -13.21 1.26 0.44
N ASP A 42 -14.13 0.31 0.62
CA ASP A 42 -13.82 -1.12 0.60
C ASP A 42 -13.26 -1.58 -0.74
N ASN A 43 -13.78 -1.04 -1.86
CA ASN A 43 -13.26 -1.36 -3.19
C ASN A 43 -11.86 -0.77 -3.41
N LEU A 44 -11.60 0.43 -2.87
CA LEU A 44 -10.26 1.02 -2.87
C LEU A 44 -9.28 0.17 -2.05
N PHE A 45 -9.65 -0.28 -0.84
CA PHE A 45 -8.81 -1.15 -0.03
C PHE A 45 -8.53 -2.49 -0.71
N ALA A 46 -9.54 -3.12 -1.31
CA ALA A 46 -9.37 -4.35 -2.07
C ALA A 46 -8.38 -4.16 -3.23
N MET A 47 -8.47 -3.04 -3.96
CA MET A 47 -7.54 -2.73 -5.05
C MET A 47 -6.10 -2.49 -4.54
N VAL A 48 -5.93 -1.76 -3.44
CA VAL A 48 -4.60 -1.53 -2.84
C VAL A 48 -4.00 -2.85 -2.36
N MET A 49 -4.79 -3.71 -1.71
CA MET A 49 -4.34 -5.05 -1.29
C MET A 49 -3.96 -5.91 -2.49
N LEU A 50 -4.73 -5.87 -3.57
CA LEU A 50 -4.43 -6.60 -4.81
C LEU A 50 -3.11 -6.14 -5.45
N ILE A 51 -2.90 -4.84 -5.54
CA ILE A 51 -1.71 -4.23 -6.17
C ILE A 51 -0.44 -4.42 -5.33
N CYS A 52 -0.57 -4.46 -4.01
CA CYS A 52 0.54 -4.63 -3.06
C CYS A 52 0.83 -6.10 -2.71
N SER A 53 -0.11 -7.03 -2.89
CA SER A 53 0.04 -8.46 -2.54
C SER A 53 0.91 -9.25 -3.52
N GLY A 54 1.30 -8.68 -4.67
CA GLY A 54 2.10 -9.36 -5.69
C GLY A 54 1.32 -10.44 -6.46
N VAL A 55 0.01 -10.52 -6.26
CA VAL A 55 -0.88 -11.43 -6.98
C VAL A 55 -0.92 -11.00 -8.45
N LYS A 56 -0.40 -11.86 -9.33
CA LYS A 56 -0.46 -11.65 -10.77
C LYS A 56 -1.84 -12.05 -11.26
N VAL A 57 -2.75 -11.08 -11.31
CA VAL A 57 -4.09 -11.31 -11.84
C VAL A 57 -3.98 -11.57 -13.35
N PRO A 58 -4.35 -12.77 -13.83
CA PRO A 58 -4.44 -12.99 -15.26
C PRO A 58 -5.55 -12.11 -15.83
N LEU A 59 -5.24 -11.28 -16.83
CA LEU A 59 -6.25 -10.51 -17.53
C LEU A 59 -7.17 -11.49 -18.26
N LEU A 60 -8.44 -11.54 -17.86
CA LEU A 60 -9.45 -12.32 -18.58
C LEU A 60 -9.56 -11.75 -20.00
N GLY A 61 -9.32 -12.57 -21.02
CA GLY A 61 -9.42 -12.18 -22.44
C GLY A 61 -8.11 -12.14 -23.23
N ARG A 62 -6.99 -12.63 -22.67
CA ARG A 62 -5.80 -13.01 -23.46
C ARG A 62 -5.67 -14.53 -23.46
N ALA A 63 -6.48 -15.18 -24.29
CA ALA A 63 -6.28 -16.56 -24.74
C ALA A 63 -5.45 -16.55 -26.03
#